data_AF-A0A182GF51-F1
#
_entry.id   AF-A0A182GF51-F1
#
_cell.length_a   1.000
_cell.length_b   1.000
_cell.length_c   1.000
_cell.angle_alpha   90.00
_cell.angle_beta   90.00
_cell.angle_gamma   90.00
#
_symmetry.space_group_name_H-M   'P 1'
#
loop_
_entity.id
_entity.type
_entity.pdbx_description
1 polymer ?
#
loop_
_entity_poly.entity_id
_entity_poly.type
_entity_poly.pdbx_seq_one_letter_code
_entity_poly.pdbx_strand_id
1 'polypeptide(L)'
;MSEQEINKTEALSEEILEEDVQQLDPGELEVVNLLQEFDVSFEIIATFLTNKYSLSTLRIIERAEIEELIPVPHLAERTKVIHGLNKWRCSQGLPPISHPAVPVQHVEKDKKKEVSREECSATYLLTNSARGRAIIDSYKSSDHKLLSRTDKASITRIVVDEFIDRFSKLTSAELKSRASELFQLFPTIPEHTWFEPSSYKNASGHTIKRRFARGCLYDRNINVWKRIVKIQPPVINRTDEAGPSPKSVIGITETQVEEYRKLKQWFIHNQDEWEDLRAKWKATSQIRLLELSRADNRTCESIVAEYPTLKHHHGYQLIQIDFEERFPEKTTSLFDHWDSFASGVRRIFELEILDAEGKGLLETIADEKCSEDVMKVAIVSLLAHLLACKHPVGNQTNSRHWKPSIVETKEAVLLSVTNFNQLEGDLARLTNRCFEKGLPFTPIIIVLGSTNPTGYTLWHNTFSYKFPSFLKTLDICIKLFRAYDIEYPPQSADVWTFLAGYLYEFPIEQPYLVALCATLDRLAQAK
;
A
#
# COMPACT_ATOMS: atom_id res chain seq x y z
N MET A 1 16.27 7.47 34.24
CA MET A 1 16.31 8.71 33.44
C MET A 1 16.79 9.80 34.37
N SER A 2 17.88 10.47 34.03
CA SER A 2 18.45 11.53 34.86
C SER A 2 17.61 12.80 34.77
N GLU A 3 17.59 13.64 35.79
CA GLU A 3 16.88 14.94 35.78
C GLU A 3 17.27 15.83 34.59
N GLN A 4 18.48 15.64 34.04
CA GLN A 4 18.93 16.32 32.82
C GLN A 4 18.25 15.82 31.54
N GLU A 5 17.81 14.55 31.47
CA GLU A 5 17.02 14.05 30.34
C GLU A 5 15.57 14.54 30.42
N ILE A 6 15.02 14.69 31.62
CA ILE A 6 13.65 15.18 31.84
C ILE A 6 13.55 16.65 31.42
N ASN A 7 14.44 17.51 31.91
CA ASN A 7 14.44 18.95 31.55
C ASN A 7 14.71 19.18 30.06
N LYS A 8 15.47 18.29 29.40
CA LYS A 8 15.76 18.40 27.97
C LYS A 8 14.59 17.91 27.11
N THR A 9 13.76 17.01 27.64
CA THR A 9 12.53 16.55 26.98
C THR A 9 11.38 17.55 27.19
N GLU A 10 11.29 18.19 28.36
CA GLU A 10 10.35 19.29 28.62
C GLU A 10 10.67 20.52 27.77
N ALA A 11 11.95 20.95 27.71
CA ALA A 11 12.34 22.09 26.88
C ALA A 11 12.13 21.81 25.37
N LEU A 12 12.39 20.59 24.90
CA LEU A 12 12.14 20.21 23.51
C LEU A 12 10.63 20.12 23.20
N SER A 13 9.81 19.78 24.19
CA SER A 13 8.35 19.80 24.03
C SER A 13 7.80 21.22 23.98
N GLU A 14 8.33 22.16 24.79
CA GLU A 14 7.97 23.58 24.75
C GLU A 14 8.40 24.27 23.45
N GLU A 15 9.55 23.90 22.86
CA GLU A 15 10.04 24.48 21.61
C GLU A 15 9.26 23.98 20.37
N ILE A 16 8.81 22.72 20.37
CA ILE A 16 7.88 22.18 19.35
C ILE A 16 6.48 22.82 19.49
N LEU A 17 6.10 23.21 20.71
CA LEU A 17 4.80 23.82 21.02
C LEU A 17 4.65 25.25 20.47
N GLU A 18 5.73 26.04 20.36
CA GLU A 18 5.64 27.39 19.80
C GLU A 18 5.49 27.41 18.27
N GLU A 19 6.01 26.39 17.55
CA GLU A 19 5.88 26.30 16.10
C GLU A 19 4.51 25.77 15.64
N ASP A 20 3.89 24.83 16.37
CA ASP A 20 2.58 24.24 16.01
C ASP A 20 1.40 25.16 16.35
N VAL A 21 1.50 25.99 17.41
CA VAL A 21 0.43 26.94 17.79
C VAL A 21 0.31 28.09 16.78
N GLN A 22 1.38 28.41 16.03
CA GLN A 22 1.37 29.46 15.00
C GLN A 22 0.63 29.05 13.71
N GLN A 23 0.21 27.79 13.56
CA GLN A 23 -0.54 27.28 12.40
C GLN A 23 -2.01 26.94 12.69
N LEU A 24 -2.48 27.11 13.93
CA LEU A 24 -3.87 26.81 14.30
C LEU A 24 -4.82 27.89 13.78
N ASP A 25 -5.99 27.48 13.31
CA ASP A 25 -7.03 28.44 12.93
C ASP A 25 -7.64 29.11 14.19
N PRO A 26 -8.29 30.28 14.06
CA PRO A 26 -8.84 31.00 15.21
C PRO A 26 -9.82 30.19 16.07
N GLY A 27 -10.56 29.24 15.46
CA GLY A 27 -11.52 28.42 16.18
C GLY A 27 -10.88 27.27 16.97
N GLU A 28 -9.77 26.73 16.47
CA GLU A 28 -8.95 25.76 17.19
C GLU A 28 -8.27 26.40 18.40
N LEU A 29 -7.77 27.64 18.26
CA LEU A 29 -7.15 28.38 19.37
C LEU A 29 -8.13 28.64 20.53
N GLU A 30 -9.40 28.94 20.23
CA GLU A 30 -10.45 29.11 21.24
C GLU A 30 -10.69 27.83 22.07
N VAL A 31 -10.60 26.67 21.44
CA VAL A 31 -10.78 25.36 22.09
C VAL A 31 -9.55 25.01 22.94
N VAL A 32 -8.35 25.29 22.43
CA VAL A 32 -7.11 25.13 23.19
C VAL A 32 -7.15 25.97 24.45
N ASN A 33 -7.45 27.26 24.34
CA ASN A 33 -7.51 28.17 25.49
C ASN A 33 -8.51 27.68 26.54
N LEU A 34 -9.70 27.26 26.11
CA LEU A 34 -10.71 26.74 27.03
C LEU A 34 -10.26 25.47 27.75
N LEU A 35 -9.69 24.50 27.02
CA LEU A 35 -9.29 23.22 27.61
C LEU A 35 -8.05 23.36 28.49
N GLN A 36 -7.15 24.30 28.20
CA GLN A 36 -6.01 24.62 29.07
C GLN A 36 -6.48 25.10 30.46
N GLU A 37 -7.59 25.84 30.55
CA GLU A 37 -8.18 26.24 31.85
C GLU A 37 -8.63 25.05 32.71
N PHE A 38 -8.80 23.86 32.12
CA PHE A 38 -9.23 22.66 32.84
C PHE A 38 -8.07 21.87 33.45
N ASP A 39 -6.82 22.34 33.29
CA ASP A 39 -5.60 21.68 33.77
C ASP A 39 -5.41 20.26 33.19
N VAL A 40 -5.74 20.08 31.91
CA VAL A 40 -5.58 18.80 31.22
C VAL A 40 -4.35 18.77 30.35
N SER A 41 -3.79 17.57 30.14
CA SER A 41 -2.58 17.43 29.33
C SER A 41 -2.81 17.82 27.87
N PHE A 42 -1.73 18.25 27.20
CA PHE A 42 -1.79 18.61 25.79
C PHE A 42 -2.26 17.45 24.90
N GLU A 43 -1.93 16.20 25.23
CA GLU A 43 -2.41 15.01 24.52
C GLU A 43 -3.96 14.93 24.51
N ILE A 44 -4.61 15.36 25.60
CA ILE A 44 -6.06 15.41 25.71
C ILE A 44 -6.60 16.53 24.83
N ILE A 45 -5.99 17.72 24.88
CA ILE A 45 -6.38 18.86 24.02
C ILE A 45 -6.26 18.49 22.54
N ALA A 46 -5.14 17.88 22.14
CA ALA A 46 -4.92 17.38 20.78
C ALA A 46 -5.98 16.36 20.35
N THR A 47 -6.53 15.59 21.28
CA THR A 47 -7.64 14.66 20.99
C THR A 47 -8.92 15.42 20.62
N PHE A 48 -9.23 16.55 21.26
CA PHE A 48 -10.37 17.39 20.88
C PHE A 48 -10.15 18.07 19.52
N LEU A 49 -8.94 18.57 19.25
CA LEU A 49 -8.59 19.19 17.96
C LEU A 49 -8.63 18.17 16.81
N THR A 50 -8.05 16.98 17.00
CA THR A 50 -8.07 15.89 16.00
C THR A 50 -9.50 15.47 15.65
N ASN A 51 -10.42 15.54 16.62
CA ASN A 51 -11.84 15.25 16.42
C ASN A 51 -12.66 16.50 16.00
N LYS A 52 -11.99 17.62 15.74
CA LYS A 52 -12.56 18.88 15.22
C LYS A 52 -13.66 19.46 16.12
N TYR A 53 -13.50 19.35 17.43
CA TYR A 53 -14.37 20.06 18.36
C TYR A 53 -14.13 21.55 18.29
N SER A 54 -15.21 22.32 18.24
CA SER A 54 -15.26 23.78 18.37
C SER A 54 -16.05 24.17 19.64
N LEU A 55 -15.97 25.44 20.07
CA LEU A 55 -16.78 25.92 21.20
C LEU A 55 -18.28 25.65 21.01
N SER A 56 -18.81 25.76 19.78
CA SER A 56 -20.23 25.48 19.52
C SER A 56 -20.58 24.01 19.73
N THR A 57 -19.71 23.09 19.32
CA THR A 57 -19.90 21.64 19.56
C THR A 57 -19.74 21.27 21.03
N LEU A 58 -18.84 21.93 21.78
CA LEU A 58 -18.70 21.72 23.23
C LEU A 58 -19.93 22.18 24.04
N ARG A 59 -20.77 23.07 23.49
CA ARG A 59 -22.08 23.43 24.09
C ARG A 59 -23.13 22.34 23.97
N ILE A 60 -22.93 21.35 23.09
CA ILE A 60 -23.88 20.25 22.89
C ILE A 60 -23.27 18.86 23.12
N ILE A 61 -21.97 18.79 23.44
CA ILE A 61 -21.27 17.54 23.72
C ILE A 61 -21.92 16.73 24.84
N GLU A 62 -22.07 15.43 24.61
CA GLU A 62 -22.64 14.48 25.55
C GLU A 62 -21.56 13.77 26.38
N ARG A 63 -21.96 13.27 27.55
CA ARG A 63 -21.04 12.56 28.45
C ARG A 63 -20.40 11.34 27.78
N ALA A 64 -21.17 10.61 26.99
CA ALA A 64 -20.70 9.42 26.28
C ALA A 64 -19.56 9.76 25.30
N GLU A 65 -19.64 10.91 24.62
CA GLU A 65 -18.59 11.36 23.71
C GLU A 65 -17.29 11.68 24.46
N ILE A 66 -17.38 12.32 25.64
CA ILE A 66 -16.19 12.58 26.47
C ILE A 66 -15.59 11.26 27.00
N GLU A 67 -16.43 10.29 27.34
CA GLU A 67 -16.01 8.97 27.78
C GLU A 67 -15.34 8.15 26.66
N GLU A 68 -15.71 8.39 25.40
CA GLU A 68 -15.06 7.82 24.20
C GLU A 68 -13.77 8.54 23.84
N LEU A 69 -13.75 9.87 23.91
CA LEU A 69 -12.56 10.70 23.62
C LEU A 69 -11.43 10.43 24.61
N ILE A 70 -11.76 10.23 25.89
CA ILE A 70 -10.78 10.07 26.95
C ILE A 70 -10.97 8.71 27.61
N PRO A 71 -10.63 7.58 26.96
CA PRO A 71 -10.81 6.23 27.50
C PRO A 71 -9.82 5.92 28.64
N VAL A 72 -10.00 4.76 29.29
CA VAL A 72 -8.98 4.19 30.18
C VAL A 72 -7.64 4.07 29.42
N PRO A 73 -6.49 4.47 30.00
CA PRO A 73 -6.22 4.75 31.41
C PRO A 73 -6.44 6.21 31.89
N HIS A 74 -6.87 7.14 31.03
CA HIS A 74 -6.86 8.59 31.31
C HIS A 74 -8.09 9.09 32.12
N LEU A 75 -8.57 8.31 33.10
CA LEU A 75 -9.79 8.64 33.85
C LEU A 75 -9.68 9.92 34.70
N ALA A 76 -8.48 10.25 35.19
CA ALA A 76 -8.23 11.49 35.92
C ALA A 76 -8.44 12.72 35.03
N GLU A 77 -7.86 12.70 33.82
CA GLU A 77 -8.03 13.74 32.81
C GLU A 77 -9.48 13.86 32.35
N ARG A 78 -10.18 12.74 32.15
CA ARG A 78 -11.62 12.72 31.87
C ARG A 78 -12.42 13.44 32.95
N THR A 79 -12.06 13.23 34.21
CA THR A 79 -12.72 13.87 35.35
C THR A 79 -12.53 15.39 35.31
N LYS A 80 -11.30 15.85 35.03
CA LYS A 80 -10.98 17.28 34.85
C LYS A 80 -11.79 17.91 33.70
N VAL A 81 -11.84 17.27 32.53
CA VAL A 81 -12.63 17.75 31.39
C VAL A 81 -14.12 17.85 31.71
N ILE A 82 -14.73 16.81 32.29
CA ILE A 82 -16.16 16.83 32.63
C ILE A 82 -16.45 17.96 33.63
N HIS A 83 -15.59 18.14 34.64
CA HIS A 83 -15.74 19.19 35.63
C HIS A 83 -15.58 20.58 35.03
N GLY A 84 -14.54 20.79 34.22
CA GLY A 84 -14.26 22.04 33.52
C GLY A 84 -15.39 22.44 32.57
N LEU A 85 -15.83 21.51 31.73
CA LEU A 85 -16.97 21.72 30.82
C LEU A 85 -18.26 22.00 31.58
N ASN A 86 -18.53 21.33 32.71
CA ASN A 86 -19.71 21.65 33.53
C ASN A 86 -19.67 23.08 34.05
N LYS A 87 -18.51 23.56 34.55
CA LYS A 87 -18.37 24.96 34.99
C LYS A 87 -18.58 25.94 33.84
N TRP A 88 -17.93 25.70 32.70
CA TRP A 88 -18.00 26.55 31.52
C TRP A 88 -19.40 26.59 30.86
N ARG A 89 -20.12 25.46 30.89
CA ARG A 89 -21.51 25.38 30.41
C ARG A 89 -22.48 26.07 31.36
N CYS A 90 -22.35 25.83 32.65
CA CYS A 90 -23.19 26.48 33.66
C CYS A 90 -23.02 28.01 33.65
N SER A 91 -21.81 28.54 33.40
CA SER A 91 -21.60 29.99 33.26
C SER A 91 -22.31 30.61 32.04
N GLN A 92 -22.69 29.79 31.07
CA GLN A 92 -23.47 30.17 29.88
C GLN A 92 -24.96 29.82 30.01
N GLY A 93 -25.42 29.38 31.19
CA GLY A 93 -26.80 28.96 31.42
C GLY A 93 -27.17 27.60 30.79
N LEU A 94 -26.17 26.80 30.39
CA LEU A 94 -26.37 25.47 29.83
C LEU A 94 -26.37 24.39 30.93
N PRO A 95 -27.12 23.28 30.73
CA PRO A 95 -27.14 22.18 31.71
C PRO A 95 -25.79 21.45 31.79
N PRO A 96 -25.43 20.92 32.97
CA PRO A 96 -24.24 20.10 33.14
C PRO A 96 -24.39 18.73 32.44
N ILE A 97 -23.25 18.15 32.09
CA ILE A 97 -23.07 16.89 31.36
C ILE A 97 -23.25 15.66 32.30
N SER A 98 -23.82 15.84 33.49
CA SER A 98 -23.82 14.83 34.56
C SER A 98 -25.15 14.13 34.75
N HIS A 99 -25.45 13.06 34.00
CA HIS A 99 -26.39 11.98 34.38
C HIS A 99 -26.10 10.65 33.65
N PRO A 100 -26.25 9.49 34.32
CA PRO A 100 -26.73 8.25 33.70
C PRO A 100 -28.24 8.04 33.98
N ALA A 101 -28.92 7.48 32.97
CA ALA A 101 -30.36 7.19 32.84
C ALA A 101 -31.22 6.98 34.11
N VAL A 102 -32.33 7.72 34.21
CA VAL A 102 -33.59 7.26 34.85
C VAL A 102 -34.35 6.42 33.81
N PRO A 103 -35.00 5.30 34.20
CA PRO A 103 -35.79 4.48 33.27
C PRO A 103 -36.85 5.33 32.60
N VAL A 104 -36.91 5.19 31.27
CA VAL A 104 -37.82 5.88 30.36
C VAL A 104 -39.27 5.71 30.86
N GLN A 105 -39.83 6.76 31.45
CA GLN A 105 -41.25 7.03 31.24
C GLN A 105 -41.40 7.55 29.82
N HIS A 106 -42.33 6.92 29.10
CA HIS A 106 -42.62 7.11 27.68
C HIS A 106 -42.55 8.57 27.22
N VAL A 107 -41.40 8.92 26.64
CA VAL A 107 -41.36 9.86 25.52
C VAL A 107 -41.39 8.97 24.29
N GLU A 108 -42.38 9.16 23.43
CA GLU A 108 -42.55 8.42 22.18
C GLU A 108 -41.26 8.52 21.34
N LYS A 109 -40.39 7.52 21.50
CA LYS A 109 -39.36 7.23 20.51
C LYS A 109 -40.10 6.82 19.25
N ASP A 110 -39.83 7.50 18.15
CA ASP A 110 -40.03 6.92 16.82
C ASP A 110 -39.56 5.47 16.86
N LYS A 111 -40.52 4.56 16.75
CA LYS A 111 -40.27 3.11 16.79
C LYS A 111 -39.38 2.77 15.60
N LYS A 112 -38.05 2.74 15.80
CA LYS A 112 -37.16 1.98 14.91
C LYS A 112 -37.73 0.56 14.92
N LYS A 113 -38.23 0.10 13.77
CA LYS A 113 -38.74 -1.28 13.60
C LYS A 113 -37.72 -2.25 14.20
N GLU A 114 -38.17 -3.06 15.13
CA GLU A 114 -37.38 -4.15 15.70
C GLU A 114 -37.12 -5.14 14.55
N VAL A 115 -35.89 -5.11 14.04
CA VAL A 115 -35.46 -5.97 12.93
C VAL A 115 -34.96 -7.27 13.52
N SER A 116 -35.34 -8.42 12.95
CA SER A 116 -34.75 -9.69 13.38
C SER A 116 -33.26 -9.76 12.98
N ARG A 117 -32.53 -10.70 13.58
CA ARG A 117 -31.10 -10.90 13.27
C ARG A 117 -30.91 -11.28 11.81
N GLU A 118 -31.82 -12.09 11.28
CA GLU A 118 -31.84 -12.59 9.91
C GLU A 118 -32.12 -11.47 8.90
N GLU A 119 -33.05 -10.55 9.24
CA GLU A 119 -33.43 -9.43 8.38
C GLU A 119 -32.44 -8.25 8.42
N CYS A 120 -31.50 -8.24 9.38
CA CYS A 120 -30.50 -7.18 9.53
C CYS A 120 -29.37 -7.26 8.48
N SER A 121 -29.75 -7.12 7.20
CA SER A 121 -28.87 -7.15 6.02
C SER A 121 -27.91 -5.96 5.94
N ALA A 122 -26.83 -6.09 5.18
CA ALA A 122 -25.93 -4.99 4.83
C ALA A 122 -26.70 -3.89 4.11
N THR A 123 -27.65 -4.27 3.23
CA THR A 123 -28.57 -3.33 2.58
C THR A 123 -29.36 -2.54 3.60
N TYR A 124 -30.03 -3.22 4.53
CA TYR A 124 -30.81 -2.58 5.58
C TYR A 124 -29.96 -1.61 6.43
N LEU A 125 -28.76 -2.05 6.84
CA LEU A 125 -27.85 -1.23 7.65
C LEU A 125 -27.39 0.03 6.89
N LEU A 126 -26.99 -0.13 5.63
CA LEU A 126 -26.56 1.01 4.81
C LEU A 126 -27.70 1.96 4.45
N THR A 127 -28.90 1.46 4.13
CA THR A 127 -30.05 2.32 3.79
C THR A 127 -30.55 3.08 5.01
N ASN A 128 -30.39 2.54 6.22
CA ASN A 128 -30.80 3.22 7.44
C ASN A 128 -29.74 4.19 7.98
N SER A 129 -28.49 4.05 7.56
CA SER A 129 -27.42 4.99 7.87
C SER A 129 -27.41 6.19 6.91
N ALA A 130 -27.39 7.42 7.42
CA ALA A 130 -27.26 8.62 6.57
C ALA A 130 -25.96 8.60 5.74
N ARG A 131 -24.86 8.15 6.36
CA ARG A 131 -23.57 7.96 5.69
C ARG A 131 -23.62 6.81 4.69
N GLY A 132 -24.30 5.72 5.02
CA GLY A 132 -24.52 4.60 4.10
C GLY A 132 -25.28 5.01 2.84
N ARG A 133 -26.38 5.77 2.99
CA ARG A 133 -27.13 6.35 1.86
C ARG A 133 -26.26 7.25 1.00
N ALA A 134 -25.52 8.18 1.61
CA ALA A 134 -24.63 9.08 0.87
C ALA A 134 -23.58 8.32 0.05
N ILE A 135 -23.01 7.23 0.59
CA ILE A 135 -22.04 6.38 -0.14
C ILE A 135 -22.72 5.65 -1.31
N ILE A 136 -23.93 5.11 -1.10
CA ILE A 136 -24.70 4.45 -2.16
C ILE A 136 -25.03 5.43 -3.29
N ASP A 137 -25.49 6.64 -2.94
CA ASP A 137 -25.89 7.65 -3.90
C ASP A 137 -24.67 8.20 -4.67
N SER A 138 -23.56 8.44 -3.98
CA SER A 138 -22.28 8.83 -4.60
C SER A 138 -21.80 7.74 -5.57
N TYR A 139 -21.79 6.48 -5.14
CA TYR A 139 -21.40 5.35 -5.99
C TYR A 139 -22.27 5.25 -7.24
N LYS A 140 -23.60 5.35 -7.08
CA LYS A 140 -24.56 5.30 -8.19
C LYS A 140 -24.48 6.51 -9.11
N SER A 141 -24.08 7.68 -8.60
CA SER A 141 -24.00 8.91 -9.40
C SER A 141 -22.65 9.07 -10.08
N SER A 142 -21.59 8.44 -9.56
CA SER A 142 -20.27 8.46 -10.19
C SER A 142 -20.28 7.69 -11.52
N ASP A 143 -19.64 8.22 -12.56
CA ASP A 143 -19.53 7.54 -13.86
C ASP A 143 -18.72 6.24 -13.76
N HIS A 144 -17.70 6.23 -12.90
CA HIS A 144 -16.75 5.12 -12.79
C HIS A 144 -17.17 4.03 -11.78
N LYS A 145 -18.26 4.24 -11.02
CA LYS A 145 -18.76 3.29 -10.01
C LYS A 145 -17.63 2.77 -9.10
N LEU A 146 -16.81 3.65 -8.54
CA LEU A 146 -15.71 3.29 -7.64
C LEU A 146 -16.06 3.61 -6.19
N LEU A 147 -15.48 2.85 -5.26
CA LEU A 147 -15.50 3.16 -3.82
C LEU A 147 -14.09 3.45 -3.34
N SER A 148 -13.92 4.58 -2.64
CA SER A 148 -12.65 4.93 -2.00
C SER A 148 -12.35 4.02 -0.80
N ARG A 149 -11.11 4.05 -0.31
CA ARG A 149 -10.72 3.41 0.95
C ARG A 149 -11.59 3.83 2.13
N THR A 150 -11.93 5.12 2.18
CA THR A 150 -12.76 5.72 3.22
C THR A 150 -14.20 5.23 3.14
N ASP A 151 -14.74 5.06 1.94
CA ASP A 151 -16.08 4.50 1.75
C ASP A 151 -16.12 3.04 2.18
N LYS A 152 -15.15 2.23 1.72
CA LYS A 152 -15.02 0.81 2.11
C LYS A 152 -14.90 0.65 3.63
N ALA A 153 -14.11 1.50 4.30
CA ALA A 153 -13.99 1.51 5.75
C ALA A 153 -15.30 1.93 6.46
N SER A 154 -16.00 2.93 5.91
CA SER A 154 -17.28 3.41 6.44
C SER A 154 -18.37 2.35 6.33
N ILE A 155 -18.50 1.72 5.16
CA ILE A 155 -19.41 0.60 4.92
C ILE A 155 -19.11 -0.54 5.90
N THR A 156 -17.84 -0.91 6.03
CA THR A 156 -17.41 -1.99 6.94
C THR A 156 -17.81 -1.68 8.38
N ARG A 157 -17.61 -0.45 8.86
CA ARG A 157 -18.05 -0.02 10.20
C ARG A 157 -19.56 -0.08 10.35
N ILE A 158 -20.32 0.50 9.42
CA ILE A 158 -21.79 0.49 9.47
C ILE A 158 -22.32 -0.95 9.54
N VAL A 159 -21.80 -1.83 8.69
CA VAL A 159 -22.29 -3.21 8.61
C VAL A 159 -21.88 -4.04 9.83
N VAL A 160 -20.66 -3.88 10.34
CA VAL A 160 -20.16 -4.72 11.44
C VAL A 160 -20.56 -4.15 12.80
N ASP A 161 -20.32 -2.86 13.03
CA ASP A 161 -20.46 -2.25 14.34
C ASP A 161 -21.96 -2.19 14.71
N GLU A 162 -22.83 -1.69 13.83
CA GLU A 162 -24.28 -1.64 14.11
C GLU A 162 -24.91 -3.03 14.27
N PHE A 163 -24.35 -4.06 13.62
CA PHE A 163 -24.83 -5.43 13.78
C PHE A 163 -24.40 -6.00 15.14
N ILE A 164 -23.13 -5.80 15.51
CA ILE A 164 -22.60 -6.26 16.80
C ILE A 164 -23.34 -5.60 17.96
N ASP A 165 -23.65 -4.31 17.85
CA ASP A 165 -24.41 -3.56 18.87
C ASP A 165 -25.81 -4.13 19.12
N ARG A 166 -26.42 -4.74 18.09
CA ARG A 166 -27.78 -5.30 18.18
C ARG A 166 -27.79 -6.78 18.57
N PHE A 167 -26.85 -7.56 18.02
CA PHE A 167 -26.95 -9.02 18.05
C PHE A 167 -25.67 -9.75 18.48
N SER A 168 -24.57 -9.05 18.78
CA SER A 168 -23.21 -9.60 18.99
C SER A 168 -22.49 -10.06 17.69
N LYS A 169 -21.33 -10.71 17.85
CA LYS A 169 -20.40 -11.11 16.77
C LYS A 169 -21.13 -11.78 15.59
N LEU A 170 -20.72 -11.41 14.37
CA LEU A 170 -21.18 -12.10 13.17
C LEU A 170 -20.53 -13.48 13.05
N THR A 171 -21.31 -14.46 12.63
CA THR A 171 -20.85 -15.79 12.21
C THR A 171 -20.24 -15.74 10.81
N SER A 172 -19.52 -16.81 10.43
CA SER A 172 -18.95 -16.94 9.08
C SER A 172 -20.03 -16.92 7.97
N ALA A 173 -21.19 -17.53 8.23
CA ALA A 173 -22.31 -17.53 7.28
C ALA A 173 -22.91 -16.14 7.10
N GLU A 174 -23.05 -15.37 8.19
CA GLU A 174 -23.53 -13.99 8.13
C GLU A 174 -22.52 -13.08 7.43
N LEU A 175 -21.23 -13.21 7.72
CA LEU A 175 -20.18 -12.47 6.99
C LEU A 175 -20.23 -12.74 5.49
N LYS A 176 -20.47 -14.00 5.09
CA LYS A 176 -20.65 -14.36 3.69
C LYS A 176 -21.91 -13.72 3.10
N SER A 177 -23.06 -13.81 3.78
CA SER A 177 -24.30 -13.17 3.32
C SER A 177 -24.11 -11.66 3.13
N ARG A 178 -23.50 -10.98 4.12
CA ARG A 178 -23.23 -9.55 4.05
C ARG A 178 -22.27 -9.21 2.90
N ALA A 179 -21.24 -10.02 2.66
CA ALA A 179 -20.34 -9.82 1.52
C ALA A 179 -21.06 -9.98 0.18
N SER A 180 -21.93 -10.98 0.03
CA SER A 180 -22.74 -11.15 -1.18
C SER A 180 -23.71 -9.97 -1.38
N GLU A 181 -24.35 -9.49 -0.32
CA GLU A 181 -25.23 -8.32 -0.36
C GLU A 181 -24.46 -7.04 -0.74
N LEU A 182 -23.25 -6.85 -0.19
CA LEU A 182 -22.38 -5.73 -0.58
C LEU A 182 -21.89 -5.84 -2.01
N PHE A 183 -21.64 -7.05 -2.52
CA PHE A 183 -21.33 -7.26 -3.94
C PHE A 183 -22.52 -6.88 -4.84
N GLN A 184 -23.75 -7.12 -4.40
CA GLN A 184 -24.94 -6.67 -5.14
C GLN A 184 -25.10 -5.14 -5.14
N LEU A 185 -24.81 -4.49 -4.02
CA LEU A 185 -24.87 -3.02 -3.92
C LEU A 185 -23.72 -2.33 -4.65
N PHE A 186 -22.54 -2.95 -4.64
CA PHE A 186 -21.31 -2.43 -5.24
C PHE A 186 -20.66 -3.50 -6.14
N PRO A 187 -21.24 -3.79 -7.32
CA PRO A 187 -20.76 -4.86 -8.22
C PRO A 187 -19.32 -4.68 -8.68
N THR A 188 -18.78 -3.46 -8.57
CA THR A 188 -17.39 -3.19 -8.93
C THR A 188 -16.38 -3.68 -7.89
N ILE A 189 -16.78 -3.98 -6.65
CA ILE A 189 -15.88 -4.45 -5.60
C ILE A 189 -16.03 -5.97 -5.44
N PRO A 190 -14.99 -6.78 -5.72
CA PRO A 190 -15.09 -8.23 -5.63
C PRO A 190 -15.50 -8.70 -4.23
N GLU A 191 -16.38 -9.71 -4.15
CA GLU A 191 -16.92 -10.25 -2.89
C GLU A 191 -15.84 -10.61 -1.86
N HIS A 192 -14.71 -11.18 -2.32
CA HIS A 192 -13.58 -11.56 -1.47
C HIS A 192 -12.89 -10.37 -0.77
N THR A 193 -13.09 -9.14 -1.25
CA THR A 193 -12.63 -7.91 -0.58
C THR A 193 -13.36 -7.72 0.75
N TRP A 194 -14.66 -8.04 0.77
CA TRP A 194 -15.53 -7.93 1.94
C TRP A 194 -15.35 -9.12 2.88
N PHE A 195 -15.41 -10.34 2.34
CA PHE A 195 -15.18 -11.57 3.10
C PHE A 195 -14.76 -12.74 2.20
N GLU A 196 -13.72 -13.46 2.62
CA GLU A 196 -13.33 -14.75 2.06
C GLU A 196 -13.14 -15.78 3.19
N PRO A 197 -13.84 -16.94 3.16
CA PRO A 197 -13.73 -17.95 4.19
C PRO A 197 -12.37 -18.67 4.17
N SER A 198 -11.99 -19.26 5.30
CA SER A 198 -10.75 -20.05 5.42
C SER A 198 -10.76 -21.35 4.61
N SER A 199 -11.92 -21.84 4.17
CA SER A 199 -11.99 -22.93 3.21
C SER A 199 -13.17 -22.77 2.26
N TYR A 200 -12.95 -23.03 0.98
CA TYR A 200 -13.99 -23.06 -0.04
C TYR A 200 -13.63 -24.00 -1.18
N LYS A 201 -14.60 -24.36 -2.03
CA LYS A 201 -14.36 -25.12 -3.26
C LYS A 201 -14.20 -24.15 -4.42
N ASN A 202 -13.16 -24.32 -5.23
CA ASN A 202 -12.98 -23.56 -6.47
C ASN A 202 -13.92 -24.09 -7.58
N ALA A 203 -13.89 -23.43 -8.74
CA ALA A 203 -14.72 -23.81 -9.90
C ALA A 203 -14.45 -25.24 -10.42
N SER A 204 -13.27 -25.80 -10.16
CA SER A 204 -12.92 -27.18 -10.49
C SER A 204 -13.23 -28.19 -9.38
N GLY A 205 -13.92 -27.77 -8.31
CA GLY A 205 -14.35 -28.64 -7.21
C GLY A 205 -13.27 -28.94 -6.16
N HIS A 206 -12.05 -28.43 -6.32
CA HIS A 206 -10.97 -28.58 -5.35
C HIS A 206 -11.18 -27.69 -4.13
N THR A 207 -10.97 -28.27 -2.94
CA THR A 207 -11.03 -27.53 -1.68
C THR A 207 -9.77 -26.70 -1.50
N ILE A 208 -9.90 -25.39 -1.60
CA ILE A 208 -8.86 -24.45 -1.19
C ILE A 208 -8.98 -24.28 0.32
N LYS A 209 -7.91 -24.59 1.05
CA LYS A 209 -7.79 -24.34 2.49
C LYS A 209 -6.76 -23.25 2.74
N ARG A 210 -7.10 -22.32 3.60
CA ARG A 210 -6.28 -21.22 4.07
C ARG A 210 -6.27 -21.23 5.58
N ARG A 211 -5.19 -20.71 6.16
CA ARG A 211 -5.00 -20.70 7.61
C ARG A 211 -6.04 -19.85 8.34
N PHE A 212 -6.46 -18.74 7.73
CA PHE A 212 -7.46 -17.82 8.29
C PHE A 212 -8.38 -17.29 7.20
N ALA A 213 -9.61 -16.94 7.60
CA ALA A 213 -10.50 -16.13 6.77
C ALA A 213 -9.93 -14.71 6.61
N ARG A 214 -10.35 -13.99 5.57
CA ARG A 214 -9.87 -12.65 5.22
C ARG A 214 -11.03 -11.74 4.80
N GLY A 215 -10.74 -10.45 4.65
CA GLY A 215 -11.68 -9.44 4.18
C GLY A 215 -12.04 -8.46 5.29
N CYS A 216 -12.40 -7.23 4.88
CA CYS A 216 -12.57 -6.13 5.82
C CYS A 216 -13.69 -6.39 6.86
N LEU A 217 -14.76 -7.10 6.48
CA LEU A 217 -15.82 -7.48 7.42
C LEU A 217 -15.31 -8.44 8.49
N TYR A 218 -14.50 -9.43 8.11
CA TYR A 218 -13.91 -10.39 9.06
C TYR A 218 -12.93 -9.71 10.00
N ASP A 219 -12.01 -8.90 9.47
CA ASP A 219 -10.99 -8.21 10.25
C ASP A 219 -11.65 -7.29 11.29
N ARG A 220 -12.67 -6.50 10.88
CA ARG A 220 -13.42 -5.64 11.79
C ARG A 220 -14.22 -6.45 12.82
N ASN A 221 -14.93 -7.49 12.41
CA ASN A 221 -15.74 -8.33 13.30
C ASN A 221 -14.90 -9.00 14.39
N ILE A 222 -13.69 -9.47 14.05
CA ILE A 222 -12.74 -10.01 15.03
C ILE A 222 -12.19 -8.92 15.94
N ASN A 223 -11.77 -7.78 15.39
CA ASN A 223 -11.11 -6.73 16.16
C ASN A 223 -12.07 -6.01 17.12
N VAL A 224 -13.31 -5.74 16.69
CA VAL A 224 -14.37 -5.17 17.54
C VAL A 224 -14.77 -6.16 18.62
N TRP A 225 -14.98 -7.43 18.27
CA TRP A 225 -15.32 -8.45 19.25
C TRP A 225 -14.21 -8.68 20.29
N LYS A 226 -12.93 -8.66 19.89
CA LYS A 226 -11.78 -8.75 20.81
C LYS A 226 -11.66 -7.55 21.74
N ARG A 227 -12.19 -6.37 21.37
CA ARG A 227 -12.26 -5.21 22.26
C ARG A 227 -13.40 -5.36 23.27
N ILE A 228 -14.52 -5.92 22.86
CA ILE A 228 -15.69 -6.19 23.72
C ILE A 228 -15.38 -7.33 24.71
N VAL A 229 -14.65 -8.35 24.27
CA VAL A 229 -14.29 -9.51 25.09
C VAL A 229 -12.77 -9.52 25.32
N LYS A 230 -12.33 -9.19 26.53
CA LYS A 230 -10.91 -9.20 26.96
C LYS A 230 -10.31 -10.62 26.83
N ILE A 231 -9.84 -11.00 25.64
CA ILE A 231 -9.23 -12.31 25.39
C ILE A 231 -7.83 -12.12 24.80
N GLN A 232 -6.83 -12.74 25.43
CA GLN A 232 -5.46 -12.81 24.94
C GLN A 232 -5.36 -13.69 23.67
N PRO A 233 -4.53 -13.31 22.69
CA PRO A 233 -4.42 -14.05 21.44
C PRO A 233 -3.65 -15.38 21.61
N PRO A 234 -4.06 -16.47 20.93
CA PRO A 234 -3.27 -17.69 20.87
C PRO A 234 -2.15 -17.56 19.81
N VAL A 235 -0.99 -18.10 20.16
CA VAL A 235 0.21 -18.27 19.32
C VAL A 235 -0.05 -19.38 18.30
N ILE A 236 0.31 -19.17 17.03
CA ILE A 236 0.18 -20.20 16.00
C ILE A 236 1.47 -20.28 15.18
N ASN A 237 2.05 -21.48 15.12
CA ASN A 237 3.25 -21.84 14.37
C ASN A 237 3.00 -21.94 12.86
N ARG A 238 3.97 -21.49 12.06
CA ARG A 238 4.02 -21.62 10.59
C ARG A 238 4.74 -22.92 10.23
N THR A 239 4.16 -23.66 9.30
CA THR A 239 4.87 -24.67 8.50
C THR A 239 4.61 -24.31 7.05
N ASP A 240 5.71 -24.10 6.32
CA ASP A 240 5.73 -23.76 4.91
C ASP A 240 5.74 -25.05 4.09
N GLU A 241 4.90 -25.13 3.05
CA GLU A 241 4.96 -26.17 2.03
C GLU A 241 5.31 -25.52 0.68
N ALA A 242 6.37 -26.03 0.06
CA ALA A 242 6.89 -25.59 -1.22
C ALA A 242 6.02 -26.10 -2.39
N GLY A 243 5.75 -25.20 -3.34
CA GLY A 243 5.12 -25.52 -4.61
C GLY A 243 6.08 -26.21 -5.61
N PRO A 244 5.52 -26.83 -6.66
CA PRO A 244 6.23 -27.78 -7.52
C PRO A 244 7.07 -27.10 -8.61
N SER A 245 8.10 -27.84 -9.05
CA SER A 245 9.11 -27.46 -10.04
C SER A 245 8.58 -27.30 -11.46
N PRO A 246 9.29 -26.54 -12.33
CA PRO A 246 8.88 -26.32 -13.71
C PRO A 246 9.06 -27.57 -14.58
N LYS A 247 8.10 -27.72 -15.51
CA LYS A 247 8.02 -28.75 -16.55
C LYS A 247 9.19 -28.68 -17.54
N SER A 248 9.49 -29.86 -18.09
CA SER A 248 10.51 -30.17 -19.09
C SER A 248 10.45 -29.32 -20.37
N VAL A 249 11.63 -28.97 -20.91
CA VAL A 249 11.82 -28.72 -22.34
C VAL A 249 13.00 -29.55 -22.85
N ILE A 250 12.78 -30.09 -24.05
CA ILE A 250 13.52 -31.09 -24.82
C ILE A 250 14.70 -30.44 -25.58
N GLY A 251 15.78 -31.20 -25.83
CA GLY A 251 16.52 -31.12 -27.10
C GLY A 251 17.89 -30.43 -27.16
N ILE A 252 18.56 -30.11 -26.05
CA ILE A 252 19.94 -29.56 -26.11
C ILE A 252 20.94 -30.71 -26.19
N THR A 253 21.79 -30.71 -27.22
CA THR A 253 22.86 -31.70 -27.40
C THR A 253 24.10 -31.34 -26.58
N GLU A 254 24.90 -32.35 -26.19
CA GLU A 254 26.17 -32.12 -25.48
C GLU A 254 27.12 -31.22 -26.27
N THR A 255 27.11 -31.32 -27.61
CA THR A 255 27.91 -30.47 -28.50
C THR A 255 27.54 -28.99 -28.35
N GLN A 256 26.25 -28.67 -28.30
CA GLN A 256 25.79 -27.29 -28.11
C GLN A 256 26.17 -26.74 -26.72
N VAL A 257 26.14 -27.58 -25.67
CA VAL A 257 26.60 -27.19 -24.33
C VAL A 257 28.09 -26.87 -24.34
N GLU A 258 28.90 -27.69 -25.01
CA GLU A 258 30.34 -27.48 -25.10
C GLU A 258 30.72 -26.24 -25.92
N GLU A 259 30.03 -25.99 -27.03
CA GLU A 259 30.17 -24.74 -27.80
C GLU A 259 29.79 -23.52 -26.97
N TYR A 260 28.69 -23.61 -26.21
CA TYR A 260 28.27 -22.56 -25.30
C TYR A 260 29.31 -22.28 -24.21
N ARG A 261 29.94 -23.30 -23.60
CA ARG A 261 31.01 -23.10 -22.61
C ARG A 261 32.19 -22.31 -23.19
N LYS A 262 32.58 -22.62 -24.44
CA LYS A 262 33.64 -21.89 -25.16
C LYS A 262 33.24 -20.43 -25.42
N LEU A 263 32.00 -20.20 -25.88
CA LEU A 263 31.48 -18.85 -26.11
C LEU A 263 31.36 -18.05 -24.82
N LYS A 264 30.97 -18.69 -23.71
CA LYS A 264 30.90 -18.07 -22.38
C LYS A 264 32.26 -17.55 -21.92
N GLN A 265 33.33 -18.32 -22.12
CA GLN A 265 34.70 -17.86 -21.86
C GLN A 265 35.12 -16.75 -22.83
N TRP A 266 34.73 -16.86 -24.10
CA TRP A 266 35.01 -15.84 -25.11
C TRP A 266 34.41 -14.47 -24.75
N PHE A 267 33.18 -14.41 -24.21
CA PHE A 267 32.53 -13.14 -23.81
C PHE A 267 33.33 -12.34 -22.77
N ILE A 268 34.16 -12.99 -21.95
CA ILE A 268 34.95 -12.34 -20.91
C ILE A 268 36.06 -11.48 -21.53
N HIS A 269 36.65 -11.95 -22.63
CA HIS A 269 37.86 -11.36 -23.22
C HIS A 269 37.62 -10.49 -24.46
N ASN A 270 36.42 -10.52 -25.05
CA ASN A 270 36.13 -9.88 -26.35
C ASN A 270 34.97 -8.87 -26.25
N GLN A 271 34.94 -8.07 -25.18
CA GLN A 271 33.88 -7.09 -24.93
C GLN A 271 33.94 -5.88 -25.89
N ASP A 272 35.08 -5.68 -26.55
CA ASP A 272 35.35 -4.67 -27.56
C ASP A 272 34.75 -5.02 -28.94
N GLU A 273 34.49 -6.30 -29.21
CA GLU A 273 33.85 -6.79 -30.43
C GLU A 273 32.32 -6.79 -30.32
N TRP A 274 31.71 -5.64 -29.99
CA TRP A 274 30.32 -5.56 -29.53
C TRP A 274 29.28 -6.19 -30.47
N GLU A 275 29.39 -5.97 -31.77
CA GLU A 275 28.43 -6.51 -32.75
C GLU A 275 28.47 -8.04 -32.82
N ASP A 276 29.68 -8.62 -32.87
CA ASP A 276 29.87 -10.07 -32.90
C ASP A 276 29.50 -10.69 -31.55
N LEU A 277 29.80 -9.99 -30.45
CA LEU A 277 29.36 -10.34 -29.13
C LEU A 277 27.84 -10.44 -29.06
N ARG A 278 27.09 -9.45 -29.56
CA ARG A 278 25.62 -9.48 -29.57
C ARG A 278 25.09 -10.65 -30.40
N ALA A 279 25.67 -10.93 -31.55
CA ALA A 279 25.27 -12.06 -32.40
C ALA A 279 25.49 -13.40 -31.69
N LYS A 280 26.66 -13.59 -31.07
CA LYS A 280 27.00 -14.78 -30.27
C LYS A 280 26.15 -14.88 -29.00
N TRP A 281 25.85 -13.75 -28.37
CA TRP A 281 24.95 -13.67 -27.22
C TRP A 281 23.57 -14.18 -27.60
N LYS A 282 22.98 -13.67 -28.69
CA LYS A 282 21.68 -14.13 -29.21
C LYS A 282 21.70 -15.62 -29.54
N ALA A 283 22.74 -16.11 -30.22
CA ALA A 283 22.88 -17.53 -30.57
C ALA A 283 22.93 -18.46 -29.33
N THR A 284 23.28 -17.93 -28.16
CA THR A 284 23.45 -18.70 -26.92
C THR A 284 22.33 -18.45 -25.90
N SER A 285 21.34 -17.60 -26.19
CA SER A 285 20.29 -17.19 -25.26
C SER A 285 19.52 -18.37 -24.68
N GLN A 286 19.13 -19.36 -25.50
CA GLN A 286 18.38 -20.52 -25.03
C GLN A 286 19.13 -21.32 -23.95
N ILE A 287 20.43 -21.60 -24.17
CA ILE A 287 21.25 -22.39 -23.23
C ILE A 287 21.62 -21.55 -22.01
N ARG A 288 21.96 -20.28 -22.19
CA ARG A 288 22.26 -19.34 -21.09
C ARG A 288 21.07 -19.17 -20.16
N LEU A 289 19.87 -18.95 -20.69
CA LEU A 289 18.66 -18.79 -19.89
C LEU A 289 18.29 -20.08 -19.15
N LEU A 290 18.52 -21.24 -19.76
CA LEU A 290 18.33 -22.52 -19.09
C LEU A 290 19.33 -22.71 -17.94
N GLU A 291 20.61 -22.41 -18.16
CA GLU A 291 21.64 -22.45 -17.12
C GLU A 291 21.26 -21.53 -15.95
N LEU A 292 20.95 -20.26 -16.25
CA LEU A 292 20.51 -19.28 -15.25
C LEU A 292 19.26 -19.76 -14.51
N SER A 293 18.27 -20.35 -15.19
CA SER A 293 17.04 -20.84 -14.55
C SER A 293 17.26 -21.96 -13.53
N ARG A 294 18.40 -22.65 -13.60
CA ARG A 294 18.78 -23.75 -12.70
C ARG A 294 19.68 -23.32 -11.56
N ALA A 295 20.16 -22.07 -11.56
CA ALA A 295 21.00 -21.56 -10.50
C ALA A 295 20.19 -21.31 -9.22
N ASP A 296 20.70 -21.78 -8.08
CA ASP A 296 20.16 -21.46 -6.77
C ASP A 296 20.46 -19.98 -6.42
N ASN A 297 19.51 -19.28 -5.79
CA ASN A 297 19.67 -17.89 -5.31
C ASN A 297 20.12 -16.88 -6.38
N ARG A 298 19.29 -16.68 -7.42
CA ARG A 298 19.53 -15.72 -8.50
C ARG A 298 19.42 -14.27 -8.02
N THR A 299 20.56 -13.63 -7.85
CA THR A 299 20.66 -12.19 -7.59
C THR A 299 21.28 -11.47 -8.78
N CYS A 300 20.99 -10.17 -8.91
CA CYS A 300 21.62 -9.32 -9.90
C CYS A 300 23.16 -9.40 -9.86
N GLU A 301 23.72 -9.42 -8.65
CA GLU A 301 25.16 -9.55 -8.44
C GLU A 301 25.72 -10.90 -8.92
N SER A 302 25.04 -12.01 -8.63
CA SER A 302 25.45 -13.35 -9.10
C SER A 302 25.45 -13.47 -10.63
N ILE A 303 24.41 -12.94 -11.28
CA ILE A 303 24.27 -12.97 -12.75
C ILE A 303 25.38 -12.13 -13.41
N VAL A 304 25.65 -10.94 -12.87
CA VAL A 304 26.70 -10.06 -13.41
C VAL A 304 28.10 -10.59 -13.13
N ALA A 305 28.31 -11.34 -12.04
CA ALA A 305 29.57 -12.04 -11.78
C ALA A 305 29.81 -13.16 -12.80
N GLU A 306 28.75 -13.88 -13.18
CA GLU A 306 28.81 -14.94 -14.19
C GLU A 306 28.91 -14.41 -15.63
N TYR A 307 28.29 -13.25 -15.89
CA TYR A 307 28.33 -12.55 -17.17
C TYR A 307 28.82 -11.11 -17.03
N PRO A 308 30.15 -10.90 -16.85
CA PRO A 308 30.73 -9.56 -16.67
C PRO A 308 30.45 -8.60 -17.82
N THR A 309 30.14 -9.11 -19.02
CA THR A 309 29.74 -8.33 -20.20
C THR A 309 28.53 -7.44 -19.95
N LEU A 310 27.65 -7.81 -19.00
CA LEU A 310 26.54 -6.94 -18.58
C LEU A 310 27.04 -5.63 -17.95
N LYS A 311 28.28 -5.55 -17.45
CA LYS A 311 28.83 -4.27 -16.95
C LYS A 311 29.10 -3.25 -18.05
N HIS A 312 29.15 -3.69 -19.32
CA HIS A 312 29.36 -2.81 -20.46
C HIS A 312 28.24 -1.76 -20.54
N HIS A 313 28.54 -0.53 -20.94
CA HIS A 313 27.54 0.56 -20.99
C HIS A 313 26.37 0.29 -21.96
N HIS A 314 26.56 -0.63 -22.92
CA HIS A 314 25.51 -1.16 -23.80
C HIS A 314 24.93 -2.51 -23.36
N GLY A 315 25.32 -3.02 -22.18
CA GLY A 315 24.88 -4.31 -21.60
C GLY A 315 23.36 -4.48 -21.56
N TYR A 316 22.60 -3.39 -21.46
CA TYR A 316 21.15 -3.42 -21.56
C TYR A 316 20.61 -4.07 -22.84
N GLN A 317 21.35 -4.03 -23.96
CA GLN A 317 20.94 -4.67 -25.21
C GLN A 317 20.96 -6.20 -25.09
N LEU A 318 21.87 -6.74 -24.28
CA LEU A 318 21.94 -8.17 -23.98
C LEU A 318 20.73 -8.62 -23.15
N ILE A 319 20.29 -7.77 -22.22
CA ILE A 319 19.05 -7.97 -21.45
C ILE A 319 17.84 -8.02 -22.40
N GLN A 320 17.78 -7.12 -23.39
CA GLN A 320 16.70 -7.11 -24.36
C GLN A 320 16.68 -8.39 -25.21
N ILE A 321 17.84 -8.85 -25.67
CA ILE A 321 17.96 -10.10 -26.44
C ILE A 321 17.44 -11.28 -25.63
N ASP A 322 17.85 -11.39 -24.36
CA ASP A 322 17.43 -12.50 -23.50
C ASP A 322 15.95 -12.40 -23.09
N PHE A 323 15.43 -11.19 -22.92
CA PHE A 323 14.00 -10.99 -22.70
C PHE A 323 13.17 -11.39 -23.93
N GLU A 324 13.61 -11.00 -25.13
CA GLU A 324 12.94 -11.34 -26.39
C GLU A 324 12.96 -12.86 -26.64
N GLU A 325 14.06 -13.55 -26.33
CA GLU A 325 14.12 -15.02 -26.39
C GLU A 325 13.10 -15.67 -25.46
N ARG A 326 12.96 -15.15 -24.24
CA ARG A 326 12.07 -15.74 -23.22
C ARG A 326 10.61 -15.36 -23.39
N PHE A 327 10.33 -14.15 -23.89
CA PHE A 327 9.01 -13.54 -23.99
C PHE A 327 8.85 -12.73 -25.29
N PRO A 328 8.89 -13.37 -26.47
CA PRO A 328 8.95 -12.68 -27.77
C PRO A 328 7.73 -11.77 -28.02
N GLU A 329 6.54 -12.19 -27.57
CA GLU A 329 5.30 -11.43 -27.72
C GLU A 329 5.19 -10.22 -26.77
N LYS A 330 6.16 -10.04 -25.87
CA LYS A 330 6.09 -9.05 -24.80
C LYS A 330 7.11 -7.91 -24.92
N THR A 331 7.80 -7.83 -26.07
CA THR A 331 8.94 -6.93 -26.28
C THR A 331 8.57 -5.45 -26.30
N THR A 332 7.36 -5.11 -26.75
CA THR A 332 6.85 -3.72 -26.83
C THR A 332 5.79 -3.39 -25.79
N SER A 333 5.37 -4.37 -24.97
CA SER A 333 4.15 -4.27 -24.16
C SER A 333 4.07 -3.08 -23.21
N LEU A 334 5.19 -2.63 -22.63
CA LEU A 334 5.19 -1.42 -21.81
C LEU A 334 4.69 -0.21 -22.59
N PHE A 335 5.17 -0.01 -23.81
CA PHE A 335 4.82 1.14 -24.63
C PHE A 335 3.39 1.01 -25.15
N ASP A 336 2.99 -0.20 -25.56
CA ASP A 336 1.66 -0.48 -26.10
C ASP A 336 0.55 -0.24 -25.06
N HIS A 337 0.81 -0.52 -23.78
CA HIS A 337 -0.17 -0.44 -22.71
C HIS A 337 -0.05 0.82 -21.83
N TRP A 338 1.01 1.64 -22.00
CA TRP A 338 1.30 2.74 -21.07
C TRP A 338 0.18 3.78 -20.97
N ASP A 339 -0.37 4.24 -22.09
CA ASP A 339 -1.35 5.33 -22.07
C ASP A 339 -2.69 4.90 -21.43
N SER A 340 -3.11 3.66 -21.70
CA SER A 340 -4.28 3.07 -21.05
C SER A 340 -4.03 2.89 -19.55
N PHE A 341 -2.85 2.39 -19.17
CA PHE A 341 -2.43 2.26 -17.78
C PHE A 341 -2.44 3.61 -17.05
N ALA A 342 -1.73 4.61 -17.58
CA ALA A 342 -1.56 5.93 -17.00
C ALA A 342 -2.91 6.64 -16.77
N SER A 343 -3.80 6.58 -17.77
CA SER A 343 -5.14 7.19 -17.67
C SER A 343 -6.08 6.44 -16.71
N GLY A 344 -5.99 5.11 -16.64
CA GLY A 344 -6.77 4.31 -15.71
C GLY A 344 -6.33 4.51 -14.26
N VAL A 345 -5.02 4.44 -14.00
CA VAL A 345 -4.47 4.48 -12.64
C VAL A 345 -4.60 5.85 -11.99
N ARG A 346 -4.55 6.93 -12.78
CA ARG A 346 -4.78 8.30 -12.29
C ARG A 346 -6.12 8.47 -11.56
N ARG A 347 -7.20 7.89 -12.11
CA ARG A 347 -8.53 7.92 -11.47
C ARG A 347 -8.55 7.20 -10.13
N ILE A 348 -7.74 6.15 -9.99
CA ILE A 348 -7.61 5.41 -8.72
C ILE A 348 -6.81 6.22 -7.72
N PHE A 349 -5.73 6.89 -8.16
CA PHE A 349 -4.92 7.75 -7.29
C PHE A 349 -5.76 8.86 -6.65
N GLU A 350 -6.58 9.56 -7.43
CA GLU A 350 -7.46 10.64 -6.95
C GLU A 350 -8.43 10.19 -5.83
N LEU A 351 -8.76 8.90 -5.76
CA LEU A 351 -9.66 8.33 -4.76
C LEU A 351 -8.94 7.71 -3.55
N GLU A 352 -7.75 7.15 -3.75
CA GLU A 352 -7.07 6.32 -2.75
C GLU A 352 -5.89 7.03 -2.07
N ILE A 353 -5.31 8.06 -2.69
CA ILE A 353 -4.13 8.77 -2.18
C ILE A 353 -4.57 10.05 -1.46
N LEU A 354 -4.34 10.08 -0.15
CA LEU A 354 -4.83 11.14 0.75
C LEU A 354 -3.72 11.88 1.49
N ASP A 355 -2.49 11.35 1.49
CA ASP A 355 -1.34 11.95 2.16
C ASP A 355 -0.81 13.17 1.40
N ALA A 356 -0.15 14.08 2.11
CA ALA A 356 0.28 15.38 1.58
C ALA A 356 1.28 15.25 0.42
N GLU A 357 2.26 14.35 0.52
CA GLU A 357 3.24 14.10 -0.55
C GLU A 357 2.55 13.56 -1.81
N GLY A 358 1.68 12.55 -1.64
CA GLY A 358 0.91 11.98 -2.74
C GLY A 358 -0.03 13.00 -3.40
N LYS A 359 -0.63 13.91 -2.64
CA LYS A 359 -1.43 15.02 -3.19
C LYS A 359 -0.60 15.99 -4.02
N GLY A 360 0.61 16.36 -3.58
CA GLY A 360 1.51 17.19 -4.38
C GLY A 360 1.93 16.52 -5.70
N LEU A 361 2.10 15.20 -5.70
CA LEU A 361 2.33 14.43 -6.93
C LEU A 361 1.09 14.37 -7.83
N LEU A 362 -0.12 14.30 -7.25
CA LEU A 362 -1.38 14.39 -8.00
C LEU A 362 -1.56 15.76 -8.68
N GLU A 363 -1.20 16.84 -8.01
CA GLU A 363 -1.16 18.19 -8.58
C GLU A 363 -0.16 18.26 -9.75
N THR A 364 1.01 17.63 -9.60
CA THR A 364 2.04 17.57 -10.65
C THR A 364 1.54 16.89 -11.92
N ILE A 365 0.76 15.80 -11.82
CA ILE A 365 0.18 15.13 -13.01
C ILE A 365 -1.09 15.80 -13.52
N ALA A 366 -1.66 16.75 -12.78
CA ALA A 366 -2.80 17.55 -13.19
C ALA A 366 -2.40 18.85 -13.91
N ASP A 367 -1.16 19.32 -13.71
CA ASP A 367 -0.64 20.50 -14.40
C ASP A 367 -0.41 20.22 -15.89
N GLU A 368 -1.18 20.92 -16.75
CA GLU A 368 -1.07 20.82 -18.22
C GLU A 368 0.30 21.28 -18.76
N LYS A 369 1.06 22.04 -17.97
CA LYS A 369 2.42 22.50 -18.33
C LYS A 369 3.50 21.48 -17.95
N CYS A 370 3.14 20.43 -17.22
CA CYS A 370 4.05 19.39 -16.80
C CYS A 370 4.60 18.60 -18.00
N SER A 371 5.91 18.37 -18.03
CA SER A 371 6.50 17.58 -19.12
C SER A 371 6.06 16.11 -19.04
N GLU A 372 6.04 15.44 -20.19
CA GLU A 372 5.60 14.04 -20.28
C GLU A 372 6.41 13.11 -19.37
N ASP A 373 7.72 13.30 -19.28
CA ASP A 373 8.56 12.48 -18.41
C ASP A 373 8.39 12.80 -16.92
N VAL A 374 8.11 14.06 -16.55
CA VAL A 374 7.75 14.38 -15.14
C VAL A 374 6.46 13.67 -14.77
N MET A 375 5.45 13.68 -15.66
CA MET A 375 4.21 12.96 -15.43
C MET A 375 4.45 11.45 -15.25
N LYS A 376 5.28 10.84 -16.10
CA LYS A 376 5.61 9.41 -16.01
C LYS A 376 6.33 9.06 -14.70
N VAL A 377 7.28 9.88 -14.27
CA VAL A 377 7.99 9.71 -12.99
C VAL A 377 7.02 9.84 -11.81
N ALA A 378 6.13 10.83 -11.84
CA ALA A 378 5.12 11.04 -10.82
C ALA A 378 4.12 9.87 -10.73
N ILE A 379 3.66 9.34 -11.86
CA ILE A 379 2.77 8.16 -11.91
C ILE A 379 3.42 6.96 -11.22
N VAL A 380 4.68 6.64 -11.55
CA VAL A 380 5.36 5.50 -10.90
C VAL A 380 5.65 5.78 -9.42
N SER A 381 5.94 7.03 -9.06
CA SER A 381 6.09 7.42 -7.65
C SER A 381 4.80 7.24 -6.86
N LEU A 382 3.65 7.61 -7.42
CA LEU A 382 2.33 7.45 -6.80
C LEU A 382 1.95 5.98 -6.57
N LEU A 383 2.49 5.03 -7.36
CA LEU A 383 2.28 3.61 -7.10
C LEU A 383 2.81 3.19 -5.73
N ALA A 384 3.89 3.81 -5.23
CA ALA A 384 4.40 3.53 -3.88
C ALA A 384 3.42 3.96 -2.77
N HIS A 385 2.62 4.98 -3.00
CA HIS A 385 1.55 5.41 -2.08
C HIS A 385 0.35 4.47 -2.15
N LEU A 386 -0.05 4.06 -3.36
CA LEU A 386 -1.18 3.15 -3.59
C LEU A 386 -0.89 1.73 -3.06
N LEU A 387 0.31 1.22 -3.34
CA LEU A 387 0.75 -0.14 -3.07
C LEU A 387 1.75 -0.22 -1.92
N ALA A 388 1.70 0.74 -0.99
CA ALA A 388 2.53 0.75 0.20
C ALA A 388 2.43 -0.59 0.94
N CYS A 389 3.59 -1.13 1.34
CA CYS A 389 3.68 -2.46 1.92
C CYS A 389 2.80 -2.58 3.18
N LYS A 390 1.77 -3.45 3.12
CA LYS A 390 0.75 -3.58 4.19
C LYS A 390 1.17 -4.53 5.31
N HIS A 391 2.20 -5.33 5.09
CA HIS A 391 2.64 -6.37 6.00
C HIS A 391 4.14 -6.24 6.28
N PRO A 392 4.62 -6.66 7.46
CA PRO A 392 6.04 -6.76 7.71
C PRO A 392 6.70 -7.70 6.71
N VAL A 393 7.75 -7.23 6.04
CA VAL A 393 8.65 -8.02 5.20
C VAL A 393 9.96 -8.24 5.93
N GLY A 394 10.69 -9.28 5.59
CA GLY A 394 11.87 -9.69 6.34
C GLY A 394 12.60 -10.81 5.60
N ASN A 395 13.91 -10.92 5.83
CA ASN A 395 14.61 -12.12 5.42
C ASN A 395 14.17 -13.28 6.33
N GLN A 396 13.72 -14.39 5.74
CA GLN A 396 13.33 -15.60 6.46
C GLN A 396 14.46 -16.10 7.36
N THR A 397 15.73 -15.86 6.99
CA THR A 397 16.91 -16.34 7.71
C THR A 397 17.22 -15.54 8.99
N ASN A 398 16.96 -14.23 9.00
CA ASN A 398 17.35 -13.35 10.11
C ASN A 398 16.21 -13.02 11.08
N SER A 399 14.97 -13.47 10.82
CA SER A 399 13.77 -13.25 11.64
C SER A 399 13.39 -11.78 11.92
N ARG A 400 14.18 -10.81 11.43
CA ARG A 400 13.92 -9.38 11.52
C ARG A 400 12.90 -8.98 10.45
N HIS A 401 11.68 -8.77 10.90
CA HIS A 401 10.60 -8.24 10.08
C HIS A 401 10.51 -6.73 10.30
N TRP A 402 10.38 -5.96 9.22
CA TRP A 402 10.10 -4.53 9.27
C TRP A 402 8.96 -4.21 8.31
N LYS A 403 8.22 -3.13 8.57
CA LYS A 403 7.21 -2.64 7.65
C LYS A 403 7.82 -1.51 6.81
N PRO A 404 7.98 -1.68 5.49
CA PRO A 404 8.51 -0.64 4.62
C PRO A 404 7.64 0.62 4.69
N SER A 405 8.28 1.78 4.80
CA SER A 405 7.58 3.06 4.63
C SER A 405 7.24 3.30 3.14
N ILE A 406 6.39 4.29 2.87
CA ILE A 406 6.12 4.75 1.49
C ILE A 406 7.43 5.21 0.83
N VAL A 407 8.26 5.94 1.56
CA VAL A 407 9.57 6.38 1.09
C VAL A 407 10.46 5.19 0.77
N GLU A 408 10.53 4.17 1.65
CA GLU A 408 11.32 2.96 1.37
C GLU A 408 10.81 2.21 0.14
N THR A 409 9.49 2.17 -0.05
CA THR A 409 8.83 1.55 -1.21
C THR A 409 9.18 2.30 -2.50
N LYS A 410 9.10 3.64 -2.47
CA LYS A 410 9.44 4.51 -3.60
C LYS A 410 10.90 4.37 -4.00
N GLU A 411 11.82 4.52 -3.04
CA GLU A 411 13.27 4.43 -3.28
C GLU A 411 13.72 3.05 -3.77
N ALA A 412 12.97 1.99 -3.46
CA ALA A 412 13.21 0.65 -4.00
C ALA A 412 12.69 0.45 -5.43
N VAL A 413 12.11 1.49 -6.05
CA VAL A 413 11.72 1.52 -7.47
C VAL A 413 12.53 2.58 -8.19
N LEU A 414 12.45 3.83 -7.71
CA LEU A 414 13.14 4.97 -8.27
C LEU A 414 13.65 5.94 -7.20
N LEU A 415 14.77 6.58 -7.50
CA LEU A 415 15.41 7.61 -6.69
C LEU A 415 15.53 8.88 -7.54
N SER A 416 14.83 9.94 -7.12
CA SER A 416 14.95 11.27 -7.73
C SER A 416 16.02 12.08 -6.99
N VAL A 417 17.02 12.56 -7.72
CA VAL A 417 18.14 13.32 -7.15
C VAL A 417 18.21 14.68 -7.83
N THR A 418 18.38 15.75 -7.04
CA THR A 418 18.47 17.12 -7.57
C THR A 418 19.74 17.35 -8.39
N ASN A 419 20.88 16.86 -7.93
CA ASN A 419 22.17 16.98 -8.60
C ASN A 419 23.12 15.84 -8.19
N PHE A 420 24.19 15.64 -8.97
CA PHE A 420 25.14 14.54 -8.75
C PHE A 420 25.84 14.55 -7.39
N ASN A 421 25.93 15.69 -6.70
CA ASN A 421 26.65 15.78 -5.42
C ASN A 421 25.96 15.00 -4.30
N GLN A 422 24.63 14.81 -4.39
CA GLN A 422 23.86 14.06 -3.40
C GLN A 422 23.79 12.55 -3.73
N LEU A 423 24.06 12.19 -4.99
CA LEU A 423 23.82 10.85 -5.49
C LEU A 423 24.65 9.80 -4.74
N GLU A 424 25.94 10.05 -4.51
CA GLU A 424 26.82 9.08 -3.82
C GLU A 424 26.34 8.78 -2.40
N GLY A 425 25.94 9.81 -1.65
CA GLY A 425 25.40 9.66 -0.29
C GLY A 425 24.08 8.91 -0.27
N ASP A 426 23.18 9.20 -1.20
CA ASP A 426 21.89 8.50 -1.32
C ASP A 426 22.07 7.03 -1.70
N LEU A 427 22.95 6.72 -2.65
CA LEU A 427 23.25 5.34 -3.05
C LEU A 427 23.91 4.54 -1.92
N ALA A 428 24.84 5.15 -1.18
CA ALA A 428 25.43 4.54 0.00
C ALA A 428 24.37 4.26 1.07
N ARG A 429 23.45 5.21 1.32
CA ARG A 429 22.32 5.03 2.25
C ARG A 429 21.44 3.84 1.84
N LEU A 430 21.07 3.73 0.57
CA LEU A 430 20.22 2.64 0.07
C LEU A 430 20.92 1.28 0.15
N THR A 431 22.20 1.23 -0.22
CA THR A 431 23.01 0.01 -0.16
C THR A 431 23.17 -0.48 1.28
N ASN A 432 23.51 0.42 2.21
CA ASN A 432 23.65 0.10 3.63
C ASN A 432 22.33 -0.40 4.23
N ARG A 433 21.19 0.22 3.89
CA ARG A 433 19.87 -0.24 4.36
C ARG A 433 19.53 -1.65 3.87
N CYS A 434 19.90 -2.00 2.64
CA CYS A 434 19.71 -3.36 2.14
C CYS A 434 20.61 -4.35 2.89
N PHE A 435 21.88 -3.99 3.08
CA PHE A 435 22.86 -4.80 3.82
C PHE A 435 22.43 -5.06 5.27
N GLU A 436 22.04 -4.03 6.02
CA GLU A 436 21.55 -4.12 7.40
C GLU A 436 20.32 -5.03 7.56
N LYS A 437 19.49 -5.09 6.51
CA LYS A 437 18.29 -5.93 6.45
C LYS A 437 18.57 -7.32 5.87
N GLY A 438 19.80 -7.61 5.46
CA GLY A 438 20.20 -8.87 4.83
C GLY A 438 19.48 -9.11 3.51
N LEU A 439 19.25 -8.05 2.73
CA LEU A 439 18.59 -8.11 1.44
C LEU A 439 19.61 -7.97 0.31
N PRO A 440 19.46 -8.68 -0.82
CA PRO A 440 20.23 -8.39 -2.00
C PRO A 440 19.87 -6.99 -2.51
N PHE A 441 20.88 -6.23 -2.93
CA PHE A 441 20.63 -4.98 -3.63
C PHE A 441 20.08 -5.30 -5.03
N THR A 442 19.04 -4.58 -5.45
CA THR A 442 18.38 -4.79 -6.74
C THR A 442 18.48 -3.52 -7.59
N PRO A 443 18.38 -3.64 -8.92
CA PRO A 443 18.42 -2.47 -9.80
C PRO A 443 17.36 -1.42 -9.44
N ILE A 444 17.77 -0.16 -9.42
CA ILE A 444 16.87 1.00 -9.18
C ILE A 444 16.96 2.00 -10.34
N ILE A 445 15.89 2.75 -10.55
CA ILE A 445 15.84 3.82 -11.54
C ILE A 445 16.29 5.13 -10.90
N ILE A 446 17.36 5.74 -11.38
CA ILE A 446 17.79 7.07 -10.97
C ILE A 446 17.21 8.09 -11.94
N VAL A 447 16.54 9.11 -11.39
CA VAL A 447 16.05 10.27 -12.13
C VAL A 447 16.87 11.49 -11.67
N LEU A 448 17.64 12.07 -12.59
CA LEU A 448 18.43 13.27 -12.30
C LEU A 448 17.63 14.51 -12.64
N GLY A 449 17.55 15.47 -11.72
CA GLY A 449 16.77 16.70 -11.87
C GLY A 449 15.36 16.50 -11.30
N SER A 450 15.09 17.13 -10.16
CA SER A 450 13.85 16.91 -9.39
C SER A 450 12.61 17.44 -10.10
N THR A 451 12.65 18.70 -10.54
CA THR A 451 11.52 19.39 -11.19
C THR A 451 11.56 19.28 -12.71
N ASN A 452 12.76 19.18 -13.27
CA ASN A 452 12.99 18.95 -14.69
C ASN A 452 13.99 17.79 -14.83
N PRO A 453 13.51 16.56 -15.02
CA PRO A 453 14.36 15.42 -15.31
C PRO A 453 15.27 15.70 -16.50
N THR A 454 16.57 15.51 -16.29
CA THR A 454 17.65 15.74 -17.26
C THR A 454 18.35 14.45 -17.64
N GLY A 455 18.08 13.35 -16.93
CA GLY A 455 18.64 12.05 -17.26
C GLY A 455 18.00 10.91 -16.48
N TYR A 456 17.99 9.75 -17.11
CA TYR A 456 17.45 8.52 -16.55
C TYR A 456 18.51 7.44 -16.61
N THR A 457 18.75 6.79 -15.48
CA THR A 457 19.77 5.74 -15.38
C THR A 457 19.18 4.53 -14.67
N LEU A 458 19.31 3.35 -15.27
CA LEU A 458 19.15 2.10 -14.53
C LEU A 458 20.47 1.82 -13.81
N TRP A 459 20.43 1.72 -12.49
CA TRP A 459 21.64 1.61 -11.68
C TRP A 459 21.61 0.38 -10.77
N HIS A 460 22.78 -0.23 -10.66
CA HIS A 460 23.10 -1.26 -9.69
C HIS A 460 24.57 -1.06 -9.27
N ASN A 461 24.99 -1.61 -8.13
CA ASN A 461 26.38 -1.53 -7.64
C ASN A 461 27.43 -1.97 -8.68
N THR A 462 27.04 -2.81 -9.65
CA THR A 462 27.95 -3.42 -10.63
C THR A 462 27.85 -2.83 -12.04
N PHE A 463 26.78 -2.08 -12.37
CA PHE A 463 26.58 -1.51 -13.70
C PHE A 463 25.70 -0.26 -13.66
N SER A 464 25.79 0.56 -14.71
CA SER A 464 24.86 1.66 -14.93
C SER A 464 24.57 1.82 -16.42
N TYR A 465 23.30 2.02 -16.77
CA TYR A 465 22.88 2.27 -18.15
C TYR A 465 22.06 3.56 -18.23
N LYS A 466 22.47 4.47 -19.11
CA LYS A 466 21.78 5.74 -19.34
C LYS A 466 20.80 5.63 -20.51
N PHE A 467 19.64 6.26 -20.37
CA PHE A 467 18.57 6.21 -21.37
C PHE A 467 18.00 7.59 -21.69
N PRO A 468 17.41 7.77 -22.89
CA PRO A 468 16.84 9.05 -23.31
C PRO A 468 15.49 9.36 -22.66
N SER A 469 14.79 8.36 -22.09
CA SER A 469 13.47 8.56 -21.48
C SER A 469 13.28 7.70 -20.25
N PHE A 470 12.34 8.13 -19.40
CA PHE A 470 11.97 7.38 -18.20
C PHE A 470 11.37 6.01 -18.55
N LEU A 471 10.45 5.97 -19.53
CA LEU A 471 9.82 4.70 -19.95
C LEU A 471 10.82 3.69 -20.48
N LYS A 472 11.85 4.13 -21.22
CA LYS A 472 12.87 3.20 -21.68
C LYS A 472 13.66 2.60 -20.51
N THR A 473 13.92 3.40 -19.48
CA THR A 473 14.59 2.93 -18.26
C THR A 473 13.73 1.92 -17.51
N LEU A 474 12.43 2.21 -17.38
CA LEU A 474 11.46 1.32 -16.74
C LEU A 474 11.30 -0.01 -17.51
N ASP A 475 11.22 0.06 -18.84
CA ASP A 475 11.19 -1.08 -19.76
C ASP A 475 12.36 -2.02 -19.53
N ILE A 476 13.59 -1.49 -19.59
CA ILE A 476 14.79 -2.29 -19.36
C ILE A 476 14.84 -2.87 -17.93
N CYS A 477 14.40 -2.11 -16.92
CA CYS A 477 14.38 -2.60 -15.55
C CYS A 477 13.44 -3.81 -15.37
N ILE A 478 12.20 -3.72 -15.88
CA ILE A 478 11.26 -4.84 -15.84
C ILE A 478 11.81 -6.03 -16.63
N LYS A 479 12.36 -5.78 -17.82
CA LYS A 479 12.97 -6.84 -18.64
C LYS A 479 14.13 -7.52 -17.93
N LEU A 480 14.97 -6.78 -17.20
CA LEU A 480 16.06 -7.34 -16.41
C LEU A 480 15.55 -8.30 -15.33
N PHE A 481 14.55 -7.89 -14.55
CA PHE A 481 13.95 -8.76 -13.54
C PHE A 481 13.35 -10.02 -14.16
N ARG A 482 12.61 -9.89 -15.26
CA ARG A 482 11.87 -10.99 -15.87
C ARG A 482 12.72 -11.93 -16.72
N ALA A 483 13.68 -11.40 -17.48
CA ALA A 483 14.58 -12.21 -18.31
C ALA A 483 15.39 -13.18 -17.46
N TYR A 484 15.91 -12.70 -16.33
CA TYR A 484 16.78 -13.48 -15.45
C TYR A 484 16.10 -14.01 -14.18
N ASP A 485 14.79 -13.77 -14.03
CA ASP A 485 13.99 -14.25 -12.88
C ASP A 485 14.57 -13.81 -11.53
N ILE A 486 15.01 -12.54 -11.48
CA ILE A 486 15.50 -11.90 -10.26
C ILE A 486 14.29 -11.53 -9.41
N GLU A 487 14.33 -11.89 -8.12
CA GLU A 487 13.28 -11.51 -7.18
C GLU A 487 13.17 -9.98 -7.05
N TYR A 488 11.94 -9.48 -7.00
CA TYR A 488 11.70 -8.06 -6.74
C TYR A 488 12.13 -7.68 -5.32
N PRO A 489 12.63 -6.45 -5.11
CA PRO A 489 12.90 -5.94 -3.77
C PRO A 489 11.64 -6.03 -2.88
N PRO A 490 11.70 -6.63 -1.68
CA PRO A 490 10.54 -6.82 -0.82
C PRO A 490 9.80 -5.53 -0.45
N GLN A 491 10.51 -4.40 -0.43
CA GLN A 491 9.95 -3.07 -0.18
C GLN A 491 8.90 -2.68 -1.22
N SER A 492 9.13 -3.03 -2.49
CA SER A 492 8.33 -2.61 -3.64
C SER A 492 7.88 -3.77 -4.52
N ALA A 493 7.88 -4.99 -3.97
CA ALA A 493 7.47 -6.20 -4.67
C ALA A 493 6.06 -6.07 -5.28
N ASP A 494 5.13 -5.45 -4.55
CA ASP A 494 3.77 -5.22 -5.02
C ASP A 494 3.72 -4.22 -6.19
N VAL A 495 4.56 -3.18 -6.17
CA VAL A 495 4.68 -2.20 -7.27
C VAL A 495 5.21 -2.87 -8.53
N TRP A 496 6.31 -3.63 -8.41
CA TRP A 496 6.92 -4.32 -9.54
C TRP A 496 6.02 -5.44 -10.10
N THR A 497 5.36 -6.21 -9.22
CA THR A 497 4.41 -7.25 -9.62
C THR A 497 3.22 -6.64 -10.36
N PHE A 498 2.73 -5.49 -9.89
CA PHE A 498 1.64 -4.79 -10.56
C PHE A 498 2.06 -4.25 -11.93
N LEU A 499 3.22 -3.60 -12.04
CA LEU A 499 3.74 -3.09 -13.31
C LEU A 499 3.98 -4.22 -14.32
N ALA A 500 4.65 -5.29 -13.92
CA ALA A 500 4.91 -6.43 -14.78
C ALA A 500 3.63 -7.17 -15.15
N GLY A 501 2.71 -7.33 -14.20
CA GLY A 501 1.46 -8.04 -14.42
C GLY A 501 0.46 -7.27 -15.28
N TYR A 502 0.35 -5.95 -15.12
CA TYR A 502 -0.58 -5.15 -15.93
C TYR A 502 0.03 -4.79 -17.30
N LEU A 503 1.26 -4.27 -17.34
CA LEU A 503 1.84 -3.76 -18.60
C LEU A 503 2.36 -4.87 -19.52
N TYR A 504 2.73 -6.03 -18.97
CA TYR A 504 3.26 -7.16 -19.74
C TYR A 504 2.41 -8.42 -19.59
N GLU A 505 1.31 -8.40 -18.83
CA GLU A 505 0.44 -9.56 -18.62
C GLU A 505 1.16 -10.76 -17.99
N PHE A 506 2.16 -10.51 -17.14
CA PHE A 506 2.75 -11.58 -16.35
C PHE A 506 1.76 -12.07 -15.27
N PRO A 507 1.81 -13.36 -14.88
CA PRO A 507 0.93 -13.88 -13.84
C PRO A 507 1.06 -13.13 -12.51
N ILE A 508 -0.08 -12.81 -11.91
CA ILE A 508 -0.19 -12.18 -10.58
C ILE A 508 -0.85 -13.16 -9.62
N GLU A 509 -0.21 -13.47 -8.50
CA GLU A 509 -0.75 -14.38 -7.50
C GLU A 509 -1.58 -13.67 -6.42
N GLN A 510 -1.29 -12.39 -6.17
CA GLN A 510 -1.92 -11.59 -5.14
C GLN A 510 -3.34 -11.18 -5.57
N PRO A 511 -4.41 -11.67 -4.90
CA PRO A 511 -5.78 -11.43 -5.35
C PRO A 511 -6.17 -9.95 -5.41
N TYR A 512 -5.62 -9.14 -4.52
CA TYR A 512 -5.90 -7.71 -4.47
C TYR A 512 -5.25 -6.94 -5.64
N LEU A 513 -4.10 -7.41 -6.16
CA LEU A 513 -3.49 -6.85 -7.37
C LEU A 513 -4.26 -7.28 -8.62
N VAL A 514 -4.75 -8.52 -8.66
CA VAL A 514 -5.66 -9.00 -9.73
C VAL A 514 -6.94 -8.16 -9.76
N ALA A 515 -7.53 -7.89 -8.60
CA ALA A 515 -8.71 -7.01 -8.48
C ALA A 515 -8.42 -5.58 -8.93
N LEU A 516 -7.21 -5.07 -8.67
CA LEU A 516 -6.78 -3.75 -9.13
C LEU A 516 -6.66 -3.72 -10.66
N CYS A 517 -6.04 -4.73 -11.28
CA CYS A 517 -5.95 -4.86 -12.75
C CYS A 517 -7.34 -4.90 -13.39
N ALA A 518 -8.24 -5.76 -12.89
CA ALA A 518 -9.62 -5.84 -13.38
C ALA A 518 -10.40 -4.52 -13.21
N THR A 519 -10.03 -3.70 -12.22
CA THR A 519 -10.61 -2.37 -12.05
C THR A 519 -10.10 -1.41 -13.12
N LEU A 520 -8.79 -1.43 -13.40
CA LEU A 520 -8.21 -0.64 -14.49
C LEU A 520 -8.78 -1.01 -15.87
N ASP A 521 -8.93 -2.31 -16.16
CA ASP A 521 -9.48 -2.77 -17.44
C ASP A 521 -10.90 -2.23 -17.66
N ARG A 522 -11.72 -2.20 -16.60
CA ARG A 522 -13.08 -1.61 -16.67
C ARG A 522 -13.05 -0.10 -16.88
N LEU A 523 -12.10 0.60 -16.25
CA LEU A 523 -11.94 2.04 -16.45
C LEU A 523 -11.45 2.36 -17.87
N ALA A 524 -10.65 1.50 -18.48
CA ALA A 524 -10.22 1.64 -19.87
C ALA A 524 -11.38 1.42 -20.86
N GLN A 525 -12.32 0.53 -20.55
CA GLN A 525 -13.49 0.22 -21.37
C GLN A 525 -14.63 1.24 -21.24
N ALA A 526 -14.71 1.99 -20.14
CA ALA A 526 -15.77 2.97 -19.88
C ALA A 526 -15.57 4.33 -20.60
N LYS A 527 -14.94 4.33 -21.78
CA LYS A 527 -14.74 5.52 -22.62
C LYS A 527 -15.99 5.94 -23.37
#